data_AF-A0A098AUM5-F1
#
_entry.id   AF-A0A098AUM5-F1
#
_cell.length_a   1.000
_cell.length_b   1.000
_cell.length_c   1.000
_cell.angle_alpha   90.00
_cell.angle_beta   90.00
_cell.angle_gamma   90.00
#
_symmetry.space_group_name_H-M   'P 1'
#
loop_
_entity.id
_entity.type
_entity.pdbx_description
1 polymer ?
#
loop_
_entity_poly.entity_id
_entity_poly.type
_entity_poly.pdbx_seq_one_letter_code
_entity_poly.pdbx_strand_id
1 'polypeptide(L)' 'MLVMRVCQVCDQVLGEMELDDLTSERPDSIINIIGNVAYALCPDCMNELEVGEYRRLN' A
#
# COMPACT_ATOMS: atom_id res chain seq x y z
N MET A 1 -17.69 -5.36 3.26
CA MET A 1 -17.75 -4.03 2.61
C MET A 1 -16.52 -3.93 1.74
N LEU A 2 -16.65 -3.59 0.45
CA LEU A 2 -15.49 -3.56 -0.43
C LEU A 2 -14.66 -2.28 -0.23
N VAL A 3 -13.34 -2.47 -0.22
CA VAL A 3 -12.34 -1.42 -0.11
C VAL A 3 -11.40 -1.52 -1.30
N MET A 4 -11.18 -0.41 -1.98
CA MET A 4 -10.25 -0.34 -3.10
C MET A 4 -8.84 -0.11 -2.58
N ARG A 5 -7.89 -0.92 -3.01
CA ARG A 5 -6.50 -0.81 -2.62
C ARG A 5 -5.71 -0.03 -3.68
N VAL A 6 -5.05 1.04 -3.27
CA VAL A 6 -4.37 1.98 -4.17
C VAL A 6 -2.96 2.28 -3.67
N CYS A 7 -2.00 2.42 -4.60
CA CYS A 7 -0.66 2.86 -4.26
C CYS A 7 -0.68 4.34 -3.83
N GLN A 8 -0.12 4.66 -2.67
CA GLN A 8 -0.05 6.03 -2.17
C GLN A 8 0.85 6.96 -3.00
N VAL A 9 1.79 6.40 -3.77
CA VAL A 9 2.82 7.18 -4.47
C VAL A 9 2.47 7.41 -5.94
N CYS A 10 1.99 6.37 -6.63
CA CYS A 10 1.72 6.41 -8.07
C CYS A 10 0.24 6.27 -8.44
N ASP A 11 -0.65 6.24 -7.44
CA ASP A 11 -2.11 6.07 -7.60
C ASP A 11 -2.54 4.82 -8.38
N GLN A 12 -1.63 3.85 -8.55
CA GLN A 12 -1.94 2.58 -9.20
C GLN A 12 -2.94 1.77 -8.37
N VAL A 13 -4.02 1.31 -9.00
CA VAL A 13 -4.97 0.39 -8.37
C VAL A 13 -4.30 -0.99 -8.22
N LEU A 14 -4.20 -1.46 -6.99
CA LEU A 14 -3.58 -2.74 -6.63
C LEU A 14 -4.60 -3.88 -6.55
N GLY A 15 -5.87 -3.55 -6.41
CA GLY A 15 -6.97 -4.50 -6.38
C GLY A 15 -8.10 -4.03 -5.47
N GLU A 16 -9.05 -4.93 -5.23
CA GLU A 16 -10.16 -4.74 -4.31
C GLU A 16 -10.08 -5.83 -3.24
N MET A 17 -10.48 -5.50 -2.02
CA MET A 17 -10.53 -6.43 -0.90
C MET A 17 -11.75 -6.18 -0.03
N GLU A 18 -12.19 -7.19 0.73
CA GLU A 18 -13.20 -6.98 1.74
C GLU A 18 -12.59 -6.29 2.97
N LEU A 19 -13.37 -5.41 3.59
CA LEU A 19 -12.98 -4.68 4.80
C LEU A 19 -12.65 -5.65 5.95
N ASP A 20 -13.31 -6.81 5.98
CA ASP A 20 -13.08 -7.84 6.99
C ASP A 20 -11.68 -8.49 6.82
N ASP A 21 -11.19 -8.58 5.58
CA ASP A 21 -9.87 -9.12 5.24
C ASP A 21 -8.74 -8.19 5.69
N LEU A 22 -8.96 -6.88 5.85
CA LEU A 22 -7.94 -5.96 6.39
C LEU A 22 -7.50 -6.34 7.81
N THR A 23 -8.37 -6.97 8.58
CA THR A 23 -8.06 -7.39 9.95
C THR A 23 -7.35 -8.75 10.00
N SER A 24 -7.40 -9.51 8.90
CA SER A 24 -6.97 -10.91 8.83
C SER A 24 -5.73 -11.11 7.96
N GLU A 25 -5.58 -10.33 6.89
CA GLU A 25 -4.42 -10.35 6.00
C GLU A 25 -3.42 -9.27 6.38
N ARG A 26 -2.21 -9.71 6.77
CA ARG A 26 -0.94 -8.96 6.88
C ARG A 26 -1.11 -7.43 6.79
N PRO A 27 -1.49 -6.77 7.91
CA PRO A 27 -1.74 -5.33 7.97
C PRO A 27 -0.50 -4.49 7.61
N ASP A 28 0.67 -5.13 7.62
CA ASP A 28 1.99 -4.54 7.42
C ASP A 28 2.17 -3.81 6.08
N SER A 29 1.26 -3.98 5.12
CA SER A 29 1.34 -3.35 3.79
C SER A 29 0.26 -2.29 3.52
N ILE A 30 -0.61 -1.99 4.49
CA ILE A 30 -1.61 -0.92 4.40
C ILE A 30 -1.16 0.25 5.28
N ILE A 31 -0.91 1.40 4.66
CA ILE A 31 -0.39 2.60 5.32
C ILE A 31 -1.53 3.41 5.94
N ASN A 32 -2.66 3.54 5.22
CA ASN A 32 -3.78 4.35 5.65
C ASN A 32 -5.08 3.92 4.98
N ILE A 33 -6.23 4.29 5.56
CA ILE A 33 -7.55 4.03 4.98
C ILE A 33 -8.37 5.32 5.08
N ILE A 34 -8.93 5.77 3.95
CA ILE A 34 -9.80 6.95 3.89
C ILE A 34 -11.09 6.55 3.16
N GLY A 35 -12.19 6.49 3.91
CA GLY A 35 -13.46 6.02 3.38
C GLY A 35 -13.37 4.55 2.92
N ASN A 36 -13.63 4.30 1.64
CA ASN A 36 -13.54 2.98 1.00
C ASN A 36 -12.24 2.78 0.20
N VAL A 37 -11.20 3.57 0.49
CA VAL A 37 -9.89 3.46 -0.16
C VAL A 37 -8.82 3.11 0.87
N ALA A 38 -8.11 2.01 0.64
CA ALA A 38 -6.95 1.56 1.40
C ALA A 38 -5.66 1.90 0.64
N TYR A 39 -4.83 2.74 1.24
CA TYR A 39 -3.54 3.14 0.70
C TYR A 39 -2.45 2.16 1.11
N ALA A 40 -1.66 1.73 0.14
CA ALA A 40 -0.52 0.81 0.28
C ALA A 40 0.64 1.26 -0.62
N LEU A 41 1.76 0.55 -0.62
CA LEU A 41 2.81 0.71 -1.64
C LEU A 41 2.74 -0.43 -2.65
N CYS A 42 2.83 -0.11 -3.93
CA CYS A 42 3.09 -1.12 -4.95
C CYS A 42 4.55 -1.61 -4.85
N PRO A 43 4.87 -2.81 -5.35
CA PRO A 43 6.24 -3.33 -5.34
C PRO A 43 7.26 -2.39 -5.99
N ASP A 44 6.86 -1.66 -7.03
CA ASP A 44 7.75 -0.73 -7.73
C ASP A 44 8.12 0.47 -6.85
N CYS A 45 7.12 1.14 -6.26
CA CYS A 45 7.36 2.26 -5.35
C CYS A 45 8.05 1.82 -4.05
N MET A 46 7.78 0.61 -3.56
CA MET A 46 8.46 0.04 -2.40
C MET A 46 9.95 -0.16 -2.70
N ASN A 47 10.28 -0.78 -3.83
CA ASN A 47 11.67 -0.96 -4.26
C ASN A 47 12.39 0.38 -4.46
N GLU A 48 11.74 1.38 -5.07
CA GLU A 48 12.34 2.70 -5.25
C GLU A 48 12.64 3.41 -3.91
N LEU A 49 11.76 3.26 -2.92
CA LEU A 49 11.95 3.80 -1.58
C LEU A 49 13.09 3.09 -0.85
N GLU A 50 13.15 1.75 -0.89
CA GLU A 50 14.25 0.97 -0.30
C GLU A 50 15.61 1.31 -0.96
N VAL A 51 15.64 1.44 -2.29
CA VAL A 51 16.83 1.85 -3.03
C VAL A 51 17.22 3.30 -2.72
N GLY A 52 16.24 4.17 -2.47
CA GLY A 52 16.43 5.55 -2.05
C GLY A 52 17.05 5.67 -0.65
N GLU A 53 16.69 4.80 0.29
CA GLU A 53 17.30 4.75 1.63
C GLU A 53 18.76 4.27 1.58
N TYR A 54 19.07 3.25 0.77
CA TYR A 54 20.46 2.81 0.56
C TYR A 54 21.37 3.90 -0.03
N ARG A 55 20.83 4.78 -0.89
CA ARG A 55 21.60 5.91 -1.47
C ARG A 55 21.85 7.06 -0.50
N ARG A 56 21.07 7.20 0.57
CA ARG A 56 21.30 8.24 1.59
C ARG A 56 22.33 7.84 2.65
N LEU A 57 22.65 6.55 2.73
CA LEU A 57 23.59 5.97 3.70
C LEU A 57 25.02 5.79 3.14
N ASN A 58 25.26 6.13 1.86
CA ASN A 58 26.57 6.06 1.21
C ASN A 58 27.06 7.44 0.77
#